data_AF-A0A836CKW3-F1
#
_entry.id   AF-A0A836CKW3-F1
#
_cell.length_a   1.000
_cell.length_b   1.000
_cell.length_c   1.000
_cell.angle_alpha   90.00
_cell.angle_beta   90.00
_cell.angle_gamma   90.00
#
_symmetry.space_group_name_H-M   'P 1'
#
loop_
_entity.id
_entity.type
_entity.pdbx_description
1 polymer ?
#
loop_
_entity_poly.entity_id
_entity_poly.type
_entity_poly.pdbx_seq_one_letter_code
_entity_poly.pdbx_strand_id
1 'polypeptide(L)'
;MPAFHFRQRSGAMNWSKLAKVDVDEVVQEVDLAALQSILDDCTFSKVVPDGNIDNFVKLARLSQLLLEYMLHVQSYQDLRLLSASQELATQKKRIATVQKSLAASQKQNKALRREVLRYQTIMSTCQGLLRQYGIDASSLFLQLNTSVAGDGTQQPPPVPPPPPAAPVSATGAPDAAIAHTCAECGKVFATSEYLDKHMARRHPQEKAPEAPPPPAAPPAPVEPTPPEAEDSSIAEGAMRLAELVAKRKAELVSALPRAAAA
;
A
#
# COMPACT_ATOMS: atom_id res chain seq x y z
N MET A 1 -6.33 13.38 27.43
CA MET A 1 -7.55 12.58 27.23
C MET A 1 -8.75 13.46 27.48
N PRO A 2 -9.85 13.28 26.74
CA PRO A 2 -11.11 13.90 27.13
C PRO A 2 -11.53 13.43 28.53
N ALA A 3 -12.20 14.31 29.30
CA ALA A 3 -12.62 14.00 30.66
C ALA A 3 -13.73 12.91 30.66
N PHE A 4 -13.60 11.95 31.57
CA PHE A 4 -14.57 10.86 31.72
C PHE A 4 -15.84 11.33 32.42
N HIS A 5 -17.00 10.97 31.86
CA HIS A 5 -18.30 11.23 32.45
C HIS A 5 -19.20 10.00 32.24
N PHE A 6 -19.98 9.64 33.25
CA PHE A 6 -20.99 8.60 33.10
C PHE A 6 -22.11 9.07 32.18
N ARG A 7 -22.54 8.20 31.25
CA ARG A 7 -23.73 8.42 30.43
C ARG A 7 -24.97 8.33 31.30
N GLN A 8 -25.87 9.31 31.20
CA GLN A 8 -27.15 9.28 31.90
C GLN A 8 -27.99 8.08 31.44
N ARG A 9 -28.51 7.30 32.39
CA ARG A 9 -29.38 6.15 32.09
C ARG A 9 -30.76 6.60 31.61
N SER A 10 -31.24 6.00 30.53
CA SER A 10 -32.50 6.35 29.86
C SER A 10 -33.23 5.09 29.39
N GLY A 11 -34.57 5.13 29.33
CA GLY A 11 -35.36 3.95 29.01
C GLY A 11 -35.49 2.99 30.19
N ALA A 12 -36.55 2.17 30.17
CA ALA A 12 -36.77 1.12 31.15
C ALA A 12 -36.03 -0.16 30.73
N MET A 13 -35.51 -0.91 31.71
CA MET A 13 -34.88 -2.20 31.48
C MET A 13 -35.83 -3.19 30.78
N ASN A 14 -35.37 -3.83 29.71
CA ASN A 14 -36.13 -4.87 29.02
C ASN A 14 -35.94 -6.24 29.71
N TRP A 15 -36.73 -6.49 30.76
CA TRP A 15 -36.70 -7.73 31.52
C TRP A 15 -37.04 -8.97 30.68
N SER A 16 -37.92 -8.84 29.68
CA SER A 16 -38.28 -9.95 28.80
C SER A 16 -37.11 -10.40 27.92
N LYS A 17 -36.28 -9.47 27.47
CA LYS A 17 -35.06 -9.77 26.71
C LYS A 17 -34.00 -10.41 27.60
N LEU A 18 -33.81 -9.88 28.81
CA LEU A 18 -32.90 -10.46 29.80
C LEU A 18 -33.29 -11.88 30.17
N ALA A 19 -34.59 -12.15 30.37
CA ALA A 19 -35.09 -13.46 30.76
C ALA A 19 -34.78 -14.56 29.72
N LYS A 20 -34.75 -14.22 28.43
CA LYS A 20 -34.47 -15.16 27.33
C LYS A 20 -33.01 -15.60 27.24
N VAL A 21 -32.07 -14.83 27.78
CA VAL A 21 -30.64 -15.15 27.68
C VAL A 21 -30.31 -16.29 28.63
N ASP A 22 -29.86 -17.44 28.14
CA ASP A 22 -29.33 -18.47 29.03
C ASP A 22 -27.92 -18.08 29.50
N VAL A 23 -27.73 -17.90 30.82
CA VAL A 23 -26.44 -17.46 31.36
C VAL A 23 -25.42 -18.61 31.33
N ASP A 24 -25.87 -19.84 31.54
CA ASP A 24 -24.97 -20.98 31.64
C ASP A 24 -24.48 -21.37 30.23
N GLU A 25 -25.34 -21.25 29.20
CA GLU A 25 -24.94 -21.36 27.79
C GLU A 25 -23.93 -20.27 27.39
N VAL A 26 -24.18 -19.01 27.79
CA VAL A 26 -23.25 -17.90 27.53
C VAL A 26 -21.86 -18.16 28.11
N VAL A 27 -21.79 -18.75 29.31
CA VAL A 27 -20.52 -19.09 29.96
C VAL A 27 -19.85 -20.27 29.28
N GLN A 28 -20.61 -21.31 28.94
CA GLN A 28 -20.08 -22.53 28.35
C GLN A 28 -19.55 -22.31 26.93
N GLU A 29 -20.32 -21.62 26.10
CA GLU A 29 -20.03 -21.43 24.67
C GLU A 29 -19.35 -20.09 24.37
N VAL A 30 -19.13 -19.26 25.39
CA VAL A 30 -18.60 -17.89 25.23
C VAL A 30 -19.43 -17.12 24.18
N ASP A 31 -20.77 -17.15 24.33
CA ASP A 31 -21.67 -16.48 23.39
C ASP A 31 -21.61 -14.96 23.57
N LEU A 32 -20.62 -14.37 22.90
CA LEU A 32 -20.41 -12.93 22.87
C LEU A 32 -21.55 -12.20 22.15
N ALA A 33 -22.26 -12.85 21.23
CA ALA A 33 -23.37 -12.23 20.51
C ALA A 33 -24.56 -12.00 21.45
N ALA A 34 -24.89 -12.99 22.28
CA ALA A 34 -25.89 -12.82 23.33
C ALA A 34 -25.50 -11.71 24.33
N LEU A 35 -24.26 -11.68 24.81
CA LEU A 35 -23.76 -10.63 25.71
C LEU A 35 -23.82 -9.24 25.06
N GLN A 36 -23.34 -9.09 23.83
CA GLN A 36 -23.39 -7.82 23.10
C GLN A 36 -24.83 -7.35 22.88
N SER A 37 -25.76 -8.28 22.62
CA SER A 37 -27.15 -7.93 22.39
C SER A 37 -27.80 -7.24 23.60
N ILE A 38 -27.40 -7.58 24.83
CA ILE A 38 -27.96 -7.02 26.08
C ILE A 38 -27.10 -5.89 26.67
N LEU A 39 -25.94 -5.58 26.08
CA LEU A 39 -24.98 -4.62 26.62
C LEU A 39 -25.62 -3.26 26.91
N ASP A 40 -26.32 -2.68 25.93
CA ASP A 40 -26.95 -1.37 26.08
C ASP A 40 -28.04 -1.36 27.16
N ASP A 41 -28.81 -2.45 27.25
CA ASP A 41 -29.85 -2.61 28.25
C ASP A 41 -29.23 -2.64 29.66
N CYS A 42 -28.22 -3.48 29.87
CA CYS A 42 -27.51 -3.60 31.16
C CYS A 42 -26.75 -2.33 31.57
N THR A 43 -26.15 -1.62 30.61
CA THR A 43 -25.26 -0.47 30.90
C THR A 43 -25.96 0.87 30.95
N PHE A 44 -27.00 1.10 30.13
CA PHE A 44 -27.60 2.42 29.95
C PHE A 44 -29.11 2.49 30.25
N SER A 45 -29.77 1.40 30.61
CA SER A 45 -31.18 1.46 31.04
C SER A 45 -31.36 1.74 32.52
N LYS A 46 -32.54 2.26 32.89
CA LYS A 46 -32.97 2.40 34.29
C LYS A 46 -33.48 1.05 34.80
N VAL A 47 -32.87 0.55 35.87
CA VAL A 47 -33.26 -0.69 36.52
C VAL A 47 -34.37 -0.37 37.53
N VAL A 48 -35.57 -0.90 37.30
CA VAL A 48 -36.74 -0.77 38.18
C VAL A 48 -37.17 -2.17 38.63
N PRO A 49 -37.47 -2.41 39.92
CA PRO A 49 -37.89 -3.72 40.39
C PRO A 49 -39.11 -4.26 39.67
N ASP A 50 -38.94 -5.47 39.11
CA ASP A 50 -39.98 -6.26 38.44
C ASP A 50 -40.65 -7.27 39.41
N GLY A 51 -40.35 -7.18 40.70
CA GLY A 51 -40.83 -8.13 41.72
C GLY A 51 -40.16 -9.52 41.68
N ASN A 52 -39.48 -9.86 40.58
CA ASN A 52 -38.75 -11.12 40.44
C ASN A 52 -37.26 -10.96 40.81
N ILE A 53 -36.86 -11.56 41.95
CA ILE A 53 -35.48 -11.51 42.45
C ILE A 53 -34.51 -12.23 41.50
N ASP A 54 -34.95 -13.28 40.80
CA ASP A 54 -34.09 -14.05 39.90
C ASP A 54 -33.61 -13.20 38.72
N ASN A 55 -34.45 -12.29 38.23
CA ASN A 55 -34.08 -11.34 37.18
C ASN A 55 -32.95 -10.41 37.62
N PHE A 56 -32.91 -10.03 38.90
CA PHE A 56 -31.83 -9.21 39.44
C PHE A 56 -30.53 -10.00 39.62
N VAL A 57 -30.62 -11.24 40.10
CA VAL A 57 -29.45 -12.13 40.18
C VAL A 57 -28.88 -12.38 38.78
N LYS A 58 -29.75 -12.61 37.80
CA LYS A 58 -29.39 -12.79 36.39
C LYS A 58 -28.75 -11.53 35.80
N LEU A 59 -29.32 -10.36 36.06
CA LEU A 59 -28.73 -9.06 35.67
C LEU A 59 -27.34 -8.89 36.27
N ALA A 60 -27.15 -9.23 37.54
CA ALA A 60 -25.85 -9.13 38.21
C ALA A 60 -24.83 -10.08 37.58
N ARG A 61 -25.19 -11.35 37.33
CA ARG A 61 -24.32 -12.33 36.65
C ARG A 61 -23.93 -11.86 35.25
N LEU A 62 -24.90 -11.40 34.45
CA LEU A 62 -24.63 -10.89 33.10
C LEU A 62 -23.79 -9.61 33.12
N SER A 63 -23.98 -8.74 34.11
CA SER A 63 -23.15 -7.55 34.30
C SER A 63 -21.69 -7.92 34.65
N GLN A 64 -21.47 -8.98 35.44
CA GLN A 64 -20.13 -9.49 35.72
C GLN A 64 -19.44 -9.97 34.43
N LEU A 65 -20.14 -10.77 33.61
CA LEU A 65 -19.61 -11.27 32.34
C LEU A 65 -19.34 -10.13 31.34
N LEU A 66 -20.22 -9.12 31.27
CA LEU A 66 -20.00 -7.94 30.45
C LEU A 66 -18.77 -7.14 30.89
N LEU A 67 -18.55 -6.98 32.19
CA LEU A 67 -17.36 -6.30 32.71
C LEU A 67 -16.09 -7.10 32.42
N GLU A 68 -16.10 -8.42 32.62
CA GLU A 68 -14.98 -9.29 32.27
C GLU A 68 -14.64 -9.20 30.78
N TYR A 69 -15.65 -9.29 29.92
CA TYR A 69 -15.49 -9.12 28.47
C TYR A 69 -14.92 -7.75 28.11
N MET A 70 -15.44 -6.66 28.69
CA MET A 70 -14.93 -5.30 28.44
C MET A 70 -13.48 -5.11 28.90
N LEU A 71 -13.10 -5.67 30.05
CA LEU A 71 -11.72 -5.66 30.55
C LEU A 71 -10.78 -6.48 29.65
N HIS A 72 -11.25 -7.62 29.12
CA HIS A 72 -10.51 -8.40 28.15
C HIS A 72 -10.29 -7.61 26.84
N VAL A 73 -11.35 -7.00 26.30
CA VAL A 73 -11.28 -6.17 25.09
C VAL A 73 -10.32 -5.00 25.29
N GLN A 74 -10.38 -4.32 26.43
CA GLN A 74 -9.45 -3.23 26.76
C GLN A 74 -8.00 -3.73 26.78
N SER A 75 -7.73 -4.83 27.49
CA SER A 75 -6.37 -5.41 27.59
C SER A 75 -5.83 -5.85 26.23
N TYR A 76 -6.68 -6.46 25.40
CA TYR A 76 -6.33 -6.85 24.04
C TYR A 76 -6.02 -5.63 23.17
N GLN A 77 -6.84 -4.59 23.23
CA GLN A 77 -6.61 -3.34 22.50
C GLN A 77 -5.31 -2.67 22.94
N ASP A 78 -5.00 -2.62 24.24
CA ASP A 78 -3.75 -2.07 24.77
C ASP A 78 -2.54 -2.84 24.23
N LEU A 79 -2.60 -4.17 24.22
CA LEU A 79 -1.53 -5.02 23.69
C LEU A 79 -1.33 -4.80 22.18
N ARG A 80 -2.41 -4.70 21.40
CA ARG A 80 -2.36 -4.44 19.95
C ARG A 80 -1.83 -3.04 19.65
N LEU A 81 -2.20 -2.05 20.46
CA LEU A 81 -1.69 -0.69 20.32
C LEU A 81 -0.19 -0.63 20.61
N LEU A 82 0.27 -1.34 21.64
CA LEU A 82 1.68 -1.49 21.95
C LEU A 82 2.44 -2.14 20.78
N SER A 83 1.97 -3.27 20.25
CA SER A 83 2.63 -3.98 19.15
C SER A 83 2.71 -3.12 17.88
N ALA A 84 1.59 -2.47 17.51
CA ALA A 84 1.55 -1.56 16.37
C ALA A 84 2.50 -0.37 16.54
N SER A 85 2.61 0.18 17.75
CA SER A 85 3.55 1.28 18.04
C SER A 85 5.01 0.85 17.86
N GLN A 86 5.35 -0.38 18.27
CA GLN A 86 6.69 -0.94 18.10
C GLN A 86 7.00 -1.22 16.64
N GLU A 87 6.07 -1.82 15.90
CA GLU A 87 6.20 -2.04 14.45
C GLU A 87 6.45 -0.72 13.73
N LEU A 88 5.67 0.32 14.01
CA LEU A 88 5.85 1.65 13.45
C LEU A 88 7.25 2.20 13.75
N ALA A 89 7.75 2.05 14.98
CA ALA A 89 9.10 2.46 15.35
C ALA A 89 10.18 1.70 14.56
N THR A 90 10.03 0.38 14.36
CA THR A 90 10.97 -0.41 13.56
C THR A 90 10.95 -0.01 12.08
N GLN A 91 9.76 0.21 11.51
CA GLN A 91 9.62 0.63 10.12
C GLN A 91 10.21 2.03 9.89
N LYS A 92 10.02 2.97 10.82
CA LYS A 92 10.71 4.27 10.78
C LYS A 92 12.23 4.13 10.72
N LYS A 93 12.81 3.23 11.53
CA LYS A 93 14.26 2.95 11.49
C LYS A 93 14.68 2.34 10.15
N ARG A 94 13.90 1.40 9.60
CA ARG A 94 14.17 0.78 8.29
C ARG A 94 14.14 1.81 7.16
N ILE A 95 13.11 2.66 7.13
CA ILE A 95 12.99 3.75 6.16
C ILE A 95 14.21 4.67 6.23
N ALA A 96 14.60 5.10 7.43
CA ALA A 96 15.77 5.95 7.61
C ALA A 96 17.07 5.29 7.08
N THR A 97 17.25 3.99 7.30
CA THR A 97 18.40 3.24 6.79
C THR A 97 18.37 3.13 5.25
N VAL A 98 17.22 2.79 4.67
CA VAL A 98 17.06 2.69 3.21
C VAL A 98 17.22 4.05 2.53
N GLN A 99 16.74 5.12 3.14
CA GLN A 99 16.96 6.48 2.63
C GLN A 99 18.44 6.86 2.60
N LYS A 100 19.21 6.47 3.63
CA LYS A 100 20.67 6.68 3.66
C LYS A 100 21.38 5.91 2.56
N SER A 101 21.05 4.62 2.36
CA SER A 101 21.67 3.81 1.30
C SER A 101 21.31 4.30 -0.10
N LEU A 102 20.05 4.74 -0.31
CA LEU A 102 19.60 5.35 -1.55
C LEU A 102 20.41 6.62 -1.87
N ALA A 103 20.59 7.51 -0.89
CA ALA A 103 21.37 8.73 -1.07
C ALA A 103 22.85 8.44 -1.41
N ALA A 104 23.44 7.43 -0.75
CA ALA A 104 24.81 7.00 -1.05
C ALA A 104 24.94 6.43 -2.47
N SER A 105 24.02 5.55 -2.88
CA SER A 105 23.99 4.96 -4.22
C SER A 105 23.74 6.03 -5.30
N GLN A 106 22.89 7.02 -5.05
CA GLN A 106 22.69 8.15 -5.96
C GLN A 106 23.95 9.00 -6.11
N LYS A 107 24.71 9.23 -5.03
CA LYS A 107 25.99 9.94 -5.09
C LYS A 107 27.01 9.16 -5.93
N GLN A 108 27.09 7.84 -5.75
CA GLN A 108 27.97 6.97 -6.54
C GLN A 108 27.58 6.98 -8.03
N ASN A 109 26.29 6.85 -8.34
CA ASN A 109 25.79 6.96 -9.72
C ASN A 109 26.16 8.30 -10.37
N LYS A 110 26.03 9.40 -9.64
CA LYS A 110 26.45 10.73 -10.13
C LYS A 110 27.96 10.79 -10.39
N ALA A 111 28.79 10.18 -9.53
CA ALA A 111 30.23 10.13 -9.73
C ALA A 111 30.61 9.31 -10.97
N LEU A 112 30.06 8.11 -11.11
CA LEU A 112 30.27 7.22 -12.26
C LEU A 112 29.86 7.89 -13.58
N ARG A 113 28.72 8.60 -13.61
CA ARG A 113 28.30 9.36 -14.80
C ARG A 113 29.33 10.43 -15.20
N ARG A 114 29.96 11.10 -14.24
CA ARG A 114 31.03 12.08 -14.55
C ARG A 114 32.28 11.41 -15.10
N GLU A 115 32.65 10.25 -14.57
CA GLU A 115 33.79 9.48 -15.09
C GLU A 115 33.54 9.01 -16.52
N VAL A 116 32.34 8.49 -16.81
CA VAL A 116 31.94 8.10 -18.18
C VAL A 116 32.05 9.29 -19.14
N LEU A 117 31.53 10.47 -18.75
CA LEU A 117 31.65 11.68 -19.56
C LEU A 117 33.11 12.12 -19.75
N ARG A 118 33.95 11.98 -18.72
CA ARG A 118 35.39 12.27 -18.82
C ARG A 118 36.07 11.34 -19.82
N TYR A 119 35.81 10.04 -19.74
CA TYR A 119 36.37 9.05 -20.67
C TYR A 119 35.88 9.25 -22.10
N GLN A 120 34.60 9.59 -22.30
CA GLN A 120 34.07 9.97 -23.61
C GLN A 120 34.80 11.19 -24.19
N THR A 121 35.07 12.20 -23.37
CA THR A 121 35.81 13.40 -23.80
C THR A 121 37.23 13.04 -24.24
N ILE A 122 37.96 12.26 -23.42
CA ILE A 122 39.32 11.80 -23.76
C ILE A 122 39.31 10.99 -25.07
N MET A 123 38.34 10.06 -25.21
CA MET A 123 38.20 9.24 -26.41
C MET A 123 37.95 10.10 -27.65
N SER A 124 37.08 11.12 -27.55
CA SER A 124 36.82 12.06 -28.64
C SER A 124 38.07 12.87 -29.01
N THR A 125 38.86 13.30 -28.03
CA THR A 125 40.14 14.00 -28.28
C THR A 125 41.14 13.10 -29.00
N CYS A 126 41.29 11.85 -28.55
CA CYS A 126 42.17 10.88 -29.21
C CYS A 126 41.70 10.59 -30.65
N GLN A 127 40.40 10.41 -30.86
CA GLN A 127 39.84 10.20 -32.20
C GLN A 127 40.10 11.42 -33.13
N GLY A 128 39.99 12.64 -32.60
CA GLY A 128 40.32 13.87 -33.32
C GLY A 128 41.79 13.96 -33.73
N LEU A 129 42.71 13.61 -32.82
CA LEU A 129 44.14 13.55 -33.12
C LEU A 129 44.46 12.53 -34.20
N LEU A 130 43.90 11.31 -34.12
CA LEU A 130 44.11 10.27 -35.14
C LEU A 130 43.64 10.72 -36.53
N ARG A 131 42.51 11.42 -36.62
CA ARG A 131 42.02 12.01 -37.88
C ARG A 131 42.97 13.05 -38.46
N GLN A 132 43.66 13.84 -37.64
CA GLN A 132 44.66 14.81 -38.13
C GLN A 132 45.85 14.13 -38.83
N TYR A 133 46.19 12.90 -38.43
CA TYR A 133 47.22 12.08 -39.08
C TYR A 133 46.66 11.19 -40.20
N GLY A 134 45.41 11.40 -40.63
CA GLY A 134 44.78 10.64 -41.72
C GLY A 134 44.31 9.23 -41.34
N ILE A 135 44.29 8.90 -40.04
CA ILE A 135 43.88 7.58 -39.55
C ILE A 135 42.40 7.66 -39.12
N ASP A 136 41.50 7.06 -39.90
CA ASP A 136 40.08 6.97 -39.52
C ASP A 136 39.83 5.78 -38.59
N ALA A 137 39.81 6.05 -37.29
CA ALA A 137 39.56 5.05 -36.25
C ALA A 137 38.09 4.59 -36.17
N SER A 138 37.17 5.16 -36.98
CA SER A 138 35.74 4.83 -36.94
C SER A 138 35.47 3.36 -37.32
N SER A 139 36.29 2.77 -38.21
CA SER A 139 36.24 1.35 -38.55
C SER A 139 36.62 0.44 -37.36
N LEU A 140 37.58 0.86 -36.53
CA LEU A 140 38.02 0.12 -35.35
C LEU A 140 36.93 0.10 -34.26
N PHE A 141 36.22 1.21 -34.11
CA PHE A 141 35.12 1.36 -33.15
C PHE A 141 33.91 0.49 -33.51
N LEU A 142 33.58 0.37 -34.80
CA LEU A 142 32.49 -0.49 -35.27
C LEU A 142 32.81 -1.98 -35.02
N GLN A 143 34.06 -2.40 -35.24
CA GLN A 143 34.55 -3.76 -34.95
C GLN A 143 34.49 -4.12 -33.45
N LEU A 144 34.83 -3.17 -32.56
CA LEU A 144 34.79 -3.39 -31.10
C LEU A 144 33.35 -3.47 -30.56
N ASN A 145 32.41 -2.67 -31.08
CA ASN A 145 31.00 -2.77 -30.69
C ASN A 145 30.37 -4.09 -31.14
N THR A 146 30.79 -4.66 -32.29
CA THR A 146 30.35 -5.98 -32.73
C THR A 146 30.91 -7.13 -31.88
N SER A 147 32.10 -6.98 -31.29
CA SER A 147 32.65 -7.99 -30.36
C SER A 147 32.06 -7.90 -28.95
N VAL A 148 31.69 -6.70 -28.48
CA VAL A 148 31.03 -6.52 -27.17
C VAL A 148 29.58 -6.99 -27.18
N ALA A 149 28.89 -6.92 -28.33
CA ALA A 149 27.58 -7.54 -28.51
C ALA A 149 27.63 -9.08 -28.65
N GLY A 150 28.83 -9.65 -28.85
CA GLY A 150 29.02 -11.06 -29.18
C GLY A 150 29.47 -11.97 -28.02
N ASP A 151 29.90 -11.44 -26.88
CA ASP A 151 30.45 -12.28 -25.81
C ASP A 151 30.17 -11.70 -24.40
N GLY A 152 28.90 -11.76 -24.00
CA GLY A 152 28.45 -11.06 -22.80
C GLY A 152 27.12 -11.55 -22.25
N THR A 153 26.96 -12.86 -22.01
CA THR A 153 26.12 -13.31 -20.89
C THR A 153 26.80 -12.93 -19.57
N GLN A 154 26.96 -11.64 -19.30
CA GLN A 154 27.04 -11.13 -17.94
C GLN A 154 25.70 -10.48 -17.66
N GLN A 155 24.80 -11.33 -17.17
CA GLN A 155 23.74 -10.90 -16.28
C GLN A 155 24.36 -9.93 -15.26
N PRO A 156 23.78 -8.74 -15.01
CA PRO A 156 24.23 -7.87 -13.93
C PRO A 156 24.37 -8.71 -12.66
N PRO A 157 25.39 -8.46 -11.81
CA PRO A 157 25.63 -9.27 -10.62
C PRO A 157 24.31 -9.48 -9.90
N PRO A 158 23.95 -10.73 -9.53
CA PRO A 158 22.67 -11.00 -8.91
C PRO A 158 22.55 -10.06 -7.72
N VAL A 159 21.57 -9.16 -7.78
CA VAL A 159 21.15 -8.39 -6.61
C VAL A 159 20.89 -9.43 -5.53
N PRO A 160 21.53 -9.35 -4.34
CA PRO A 160 21.24 -10.30 -3.28
C PRO A 160 19.73 -10.34 -3.09
N PRO A 161 19.11 -11.53 -3.04
CA PRO A 161 17.67 -11.64 -2.87
C PRO A 161 17.29 -10.80 -1.65
N PRO A 162 16.18 -10.04 -1.72
CA PRO A 162 15.68 -9.33 -0.55
C PRO A 162 15.58 -10.32 0.62
N PRO A 163 15.98 -9.93 1.85
CA PRO A 163 15.90 -10.83 2.99
C PRO A 163 14.49 -11.41 3.08
N PRO A 164 14.35 -12.71 3.41
CA PRO A 164 13.05 -13.36 3.45
C PRO A 164 12.14 -12.53 4.34
N ALA A 165 11.06 -12.03 3.73
CA ALA A 165 9.92 -11.55 4.49
C ALA A 165 9.50 -12.72 5.40
N ALA A 166 9.47 -12.45 6.71
CA ALA A 166 8.90 -13.36 7.68
C ALA A 166 7.50 -13.81 7.21
N PRO A 167 7.10 -15.06 7.48
CA PRO A 167 5.99 -15.71 6.81
C PRO A 167 4.68 -15.05 7.20
N VAL A 168 4.07 -14.33 6.27
CA VAL A 168 2.62 -14.19 6.23
C VAL A 168 2.10 -15.44 5.55
N SER A 169 1.43 -16.27 6.34
CA SER A 169 0.73 -17.47 5.90
C SER A 169 -0.34 -17.08 4.87
N ALA A 170 -0.25 -17.62 3.66
CA ALA A 170 -1.41 -17.85 2.80
C ALA A 170 -1.04 -18.88 1.72
N THR A 171 -1.71 -20.00 1.85
CA THR A 171 -1.92 -21.13 0.94
C THR A 171 -2.12 -20.70 -0.52
N GLY A 172 -1.45 -21.38 -1.46
CA GLY A 172 -1.76 -21.30 -2.89
C GLY A 172 -0.58 -21.67 -3.79
N ALA A 173 -0.68 -22.81 -4.48
CA ALA A 173 0.30 -23.31 -5.44
C ALA A 173 0.49 -22.36 -6.65
N PRO A 174 1.67 -22.30 -7.30
CA PRO A 174 1.84 -21.52 -8.51
C PRO A 174 1.48 -22.36 -9.75
N ASP A 175 0.40 -21.98 -10.43
CA ASP A 175 0.19 -22.38 -11.83
C ASP A 175 1.18 -21.61 -12.72
N ALA A 176 1.72 -22.33 -13.70
CA ALA A 176 2.70 -21.85 -14.64
C ALA A 176 2.18 -20.60 -15.39
N ALA A 177 2.91 -19.49 -15.32
CA ALA A 177 2.61 -18.28 -16.04
C ALA A 177 2.65 -18.54 -17.56
N ILE A 178 1.49 -18.56 -18.21
CA ILE A 178 1.36 -18.72 -19.66
C ILE A 178 1.80 -17.41 -20.32
N ALA A 179 2.88 -17.44 -21.08
CA ALA A 179 3.34 -16.31 -21.88
C ALA A 179 2.48 -16.19 -23.15
N HIS A 180 1.87 -15.02 -23.39
CA HIS A 180 0.98 -14.80 -24.53
C HIS A 180 1.75 -14.19 -25.71
N THR A 181 1.93 -14.95 -26.79
CA THR A 181 2.71 -14.51 -27.95
C THR A 181 1.83 -14.24 -29.17
N CYS A 182 2.15 -13.17 -29.91
CA CYS A 182 1.47 -12.86 -31.17
C CYS A 182 1.96 -13.80 -32.28
N ALA A 183 1.04 -14.52 -32.91
CA ALA A 183 1.38 -15.47 -33.98
C ALA A 183 1.89 -14.79 -35.27
N GLU A 184 1.54 -13.53 -35.51
CA GLU A 184 1.91 -12.82 -36.75
C GLU A 184 3.25 -12.06 -36.64
N CYS A 185 3.69 -11.69 -35.44
CA CYS A 185 4.94 -10.94 -35.26
C CYS A 185 5.85 -11.44 -34.12
N GLY A 186 5.44 -12.47 -33.39
CA GLY A 186 6.26 -13.14 -32.35
C GLY A 186 6.44 -12.36 -31.05
N LYS A 187 5.79 -11.20 -30.86
CA LYS A 187 5.92 -10.41 -29.62
C LYS A 187 5.23 -11.09 -28.44
N VAL A 188 5.92 -11.12 -27.29
CA VAL A 188 5.44 -11.72 -26.05
C VAL A 188 4.82 -10.64 -25.16
N PHE A 189 3.62 -10.91 -24.65
CA PHE A 189 2.85 -10.04 -23.78
C PHE A 189 2.60 -10.72 -22.43
N ALA A 190 2.56 -9.89 -21.38
CA ALA A 190 2.38 -10.35 -20.01
C ALA A 190 0.97 -10.88 -19.73
N THR A 191 -0.05 -10.48 -20.52
CA THR A 191 -1.43 -10.96 -20.39
C THR A 191 -2.08 -11.07 -21.77
N SER A 192 -3.09 -11.93 -21.89
CA SER A 192 -3.90 -12.09 -23.13
C SER A 192 -4.52 -10.77 -23.60
N GLU A 193 -4.98 -9.94 -22.66
CA GLU A 193 -5.65 -8.67 -22.99
C GLU A 193 -4.72 -7.68 -23.73
N TYR A 194 -3.43 -7.66 -23.38
CA TYR A 194 -2.45 -6.86 -24.10
C TYR A 194 -2.15 -7.41 -25.49
N LEU A 195 -2.18 -8.73 -25.66
CA LEU A 195 -2.06 -9.37 -26.97
C LEU A 195 -3.26 -9.03 -27.86
N ASP A 196 -4.48 -9.07 -27.34
CA ASP A 196 -5.70 -8.76 -28.11
C ASP A 196 -5.71 -7.30 -28.58
N LYS A 197 -5.34 -6.37 -27.70
CA LYS A 197 -5.15 -4.95 -28.05
C LYS A 197 -4.07 -4.76 -29.11
N HIS A 198 -3.02 -5.59 -29.08
CA HIS A 198 -1.98 -5.58 -30.10
C HIS A 198 -2.49 -6.11 -31.45
N MET A 199 -3.23 -7.21 -31.46
CA MET A 199 -3.83 -7.76 -32.69
C MET A 199 -4.83 -6.78 -33.31
N ALA A 200 -5.73 -6.19 -32.52
CA ALA A 200 -6.71 -5.22 -33.04
C ALA A 200 -6.08 -3.97 -33.68
N ARG A 201 -4.90 -3.53 -33.19
CA ARG A 201 -4.23 -2.31 -33.68
C ARG A 201 -3.24 -2.55 -34.82
N ARG A 202 -2.65 -3.74 -34.90
CA ARG A 202 -1.55 -4.05 -35.83
C ARG A 202 -1.90 -5.13 -36.85
N HIS A 203 -2.90 -5.95 -36.56
CA HIS A 203 -3.40 -7.07 -37.35
C HIS A 203 -4.95 -7.05 -37.39
N PRO A 204 -5.59 -5.98 -37.87
CA PRO A 204 -7.04 -5.92 -37.94
C PRO A 204 -7.55 -6.97 -38.94
N GLN A 205 -8.14 -8.04 -38.41
CA GLN A 205 -8.73 -9.10 -39.22
C GLN A 205 -10.13 -8.66 -39.68
N GLU A 206 -10.32 -8.55 -41.00
CA GLU A 206 -11.59 -8.17 -41.63
C GLU A 206 -12.63 -9.27 -41.41
N LYS A 207 -13.73 -8.98 -40.68
CA LYS A 207 -14.76 -9.97 -40.32
C LYS A 207 -16.13 -9.60 -40.91
N ALA A 208 -16.72 -10.55 -41.62
CA ALA A 208 -18.03 -10.50 -42.31
C ALA A 208 -19.25 -10.63 -41.34
N PRO A 209 -20.49 -10.35 -41.79
CA PRO A 209 -21.50 -9.60 -41.03
C PRO A 209 -22.46 -10.40 -40.12
N GLU A 210 -23.07 -9.61 -39.22
CA GLU A 210 -23.92 -9.90 -38.06
C GLU A 210 -25.39 -10.22 -38.40
N ALA A 211 -26.05 -11.04 -37.58
CA ALA A 211 -27.49 -11.35 -37.62
C ALA A 211 -28.22 -10.70 -36.42
N PRO A 212 -29.52 -10.33 -36.55
CA PRO A 212 -30.17 -9.26 -35.78
C PRO A 212 -30.72 -9.69 -34.39
N PRO A 213 -31.02 -8.73 -33.49
CA PRO A 213 -31.27 -8.98 -32.06
C PRO A 213 -32.76 -9.14 -31.70
N PRO A 214 -33.11 -9.91 -30.65
CA PRO A 214 -34.43 -9.87 -30.01
C PRO A 214 -34.49 -8.89 -28.81
N PRO A 215 -35.71 -8.52 -28.34
CA PRO A 215 -36.03 -7.19 -27.81
C PRO A 215 -35.92 -7.03 -26.28
N ALA A 216 -35.92 -5.75 -25.88
CA ALA A 216 -35.60 -5.18 -24.57
C ALA A 216 -36.65 -5.34 -23.46
N ALA A 217 -36.16 -5.43 -22.21
CA ALA A 217 -36.72 -4.85 -20.97
C ALA A 217 -35.67 -5.00 -19.82
N PRO A 218 -35.84 -4.36 -18.64
CA PRO A 218 -35.62 -2.97 -18.22
C PRO A 218 -34.37 -2.81 -17.29
N PRO A 219 -33.97 -1.59 -16.85
CA PRO A 219 -32.58 -1.25 -16.54
C PRO A 219 -32.09 -1.71 -15.17
N ALA A 220 -30.89 -2.30 -15.15
CA ALA A 220 -30.11 -2.59 -13.95
C ALA A 220 -29.20 -1.39 -13.56
N PRO A 221 -28.75 -1.31 -12.29
CA PRO A 221 -28.15 -0.12 -11.69
C PRO A 221 -26.82 0.29 -12.33
N VAL A 222 -26.60 1.61 -12.40
CA VAL A 222 -25.40 2.28 -12.88
C VAL A 222 -24.18 1.86 -12.04
N GLU A 223 -23.26 1.10 -12.63
CA GLU A 223 -21.88 1.00 -12.14
C GLU A 223 -21.05 2.20 -12.63
N PRO A 224 -20.16 2.75 -11.78
CA PRO A 224 -19.40 3.95 -12.09
C PRO A 224 -18.30 3.69 -13.13
N THR A 225 -18.23 4.56 -14.12
CA THR A 225 -17.14 4.67 -15.10
C THR A 225 -15.80 5.03 -14.44
N PRO A 226 -14.65 4.59 -15.00
CA PRO A 226 -13.32 4.79 -14.43
C PRO A 226 -12.82 6.24 -14.61
N PRO A 227 -12.09 6.84 -13.64
CA PRO A 227 -11.37 8.08 -13.90
C PRO A 227 -10.06 7.78 -14.64
N GLU A 228 -10.01 8.21 -15.90
CA GLU A 228 -8.77 8.47 -16.62
C GLU A 228 -8.07 9.71 -16.02
N ALA A 229 -6.73 9.67 -15.96
CA ALA A 229 -5.78 10.78 -15.78
C ALA A 229 -5.65 11.47 -14.40
N GLU A 230 -4.90 10.87 -13.45
CA GLU A 230 -4.48 11.52 -12.18
C GLU A 230 -2.95 11.69 -11.99
N ASP A 231 -2.10 11.43 -12.97
CA ASP A 231 -0.64 11.54 -12.76
C ASP A 231 -0.09 12.99 -12.82
N SER A 232 -0.84 13.95 -13.38
CA SER A 232 -0.40 15.36 -13.49
C SER A 232 -0.66 16.19 -12.23
N SER A 233 -1.69 15.85 -11.46
CA SER A 233 -2.12 16.65 -10.28
C SER A 233 -1.19 16.47 -9.08
N ILE A 234 -0.64 15.25 -8.91
CA ILE A 234 0.26 14.92 -7.80
C ILE A 234 1.62 15.64 -7.96
N ALA A 235 2.11 15.78 -9.20
CA ALA A 235 3.35 16.50 -9.50
C ALA A 235 3.24 18.02 -9.25
N GLU A 236 2.11 18.62 -9.64
CA GLU A 236 1.84 20.05 -9.37
C GLU A 236 1.61 20.31 -7.87
N GLY A 237 0.92 19.40 -7.18
CA GLY A 237 0.71 19.47 -5.73
C GLY A 237 2.01 19.39 -4.93
N ALA A 238 2.94 18.51 -5.32
CA ALA A 238 4.24 18.39 -4.69
C ALA A 238 5.10 19.65 -4.86
N MET A 239 5.02 20.32 -6.01
CA MET A 239 5.76 21.55 -6.31
C MET A 239 5.25 22.73 -5.46
N ARG A 240 3.92 22.88 -5.34
CA ARG A 240 3.30 23.92 -4.50
C ARG A 240 3.60 23.73 -3.01
N LEU A 241 3.65 22.48 -2.54
CA LEU A 241 4.00 22.18 -1.15
C LEU A 241 5.47 22.51 -0.85
N ALA A 242 6.38 22.21 -1.78
CA ALA A 242 7.80 22.55 -1.64
C ALA A 242 8.02 24.07 -1.57
N GLU A 243 7.27 24.84 -2.36
CA GLU A 243 7.32 26.32 -2.36
C GLU A 243 6.78 26.91 -1.05
N LEU A 244 5.66 26.39 -0.54
CA LEU A 244 5.11 26.79 0.76
C LEU A 244 6.07 26.49 1.93
N VAL A 245 6.74 25.33 1.90
CA VAL A 245 7.74 24.96 2.92
C VAL A 245 8.96 25.88 2.85
N ALA A 246 9.42 26.24 1.63
CA ALA A 246 10.53 27.17 1.46
C ALA A 246 10.19 28.58 1.99
N LYS A 247 8.97 29.06 1.70
CA LYS A 247 8.47 30.36 2.20
C LYS A 247 8.38 30.39 3.72
N ARG A 248 7.82 29.34 4.33
CA ARG A 248 7.71 29.22 5.80
C ARG A 248 9.08 29.17 6.48
N LYS A 249 10.05 28.51 5.87
CA LYS A 249 11.43 28.46 6.36
C LYS A 249 12.12 29.83 6.29
N ALA A 250 11.90 30.59 5.21
CA ALA A 250 12.44 31.95 5.08
C ALA A 250 11.84 32.90 6.13
N GLU A 251 10.53 32.81 6.37
CA GLU A 251 9.84 33.57 7.43
C GLU A 251 10.43 33.26 8.83
N LEU A 252 10.62 31.97 9.16
CA LEU A 252 11.23 31.53 10.42
C LEU A 252 12.68 32.00 10.59
N VAL A 253 13.47 32.00 9.51
CA VAL A 253 14.86 32.50 9.53
C VAL A 253 14.90 34.03 9.70
N SER A 254 13.95 34.75 9.09
CA SER A 254 13.84 36.20 9.25
C SER A 254 13.31 36.65 10.61
N ALA A 255 12.56 35.78 11.29
CA ALA A 255 11.96 36.03 12.61
C ALA A 255 12.90 35.71 13.79
N LEU A 256 14.08 35.13 13.53
CA LEU A 256 15.10 34.92 14.56
C LEU A 256 15.80 36.25 14.88
N PRO A 257 15.77 36.72 16.15
CA PRO A 257 16.47 37.93 16.53
C PRO A 257 17.97 37.72 16.31
N ARG A 258 18.61 38.64 15.57
CA ARG A 258 20.07 38.69 15.44
C ARG A 258 20.64 38.90 16.85
N ALA A 259 21.12 37.82 17.47
CA ALA A 259 21.89 37.90 18.69
C ALA A 259 23.07 38.85 18.43
N ALA A 260 23.07 39.96 19.16
CA ALA A 260 24.05 41.01 19.05
C ALA A 260 25.45 40.45 19.31
N ALA A 261 26.36 40.73 18.40
CA ALA A 261 27.78 40.60 18.63
C ALA A 261 28.18 41.61 19.72
N ALA A 262 28.68 41.08 20.83
CA ALA A 262 29.57 41.73 21.78
C ALA A 262 30.52 40.64 22.31
#